data_AF-A0A4R6QQ22-F1
#
_entry.id   AF-A0A4R6QQ22-F1
#
_cell.length_a   1.000
_cell.length_b   1.000
_cell.length_c   1.000
_cell.angle_alpha   90.00
_cell.angle_beta   90.00
_cell.angle_gamma   90.00
#
_symmetry.space_group_name_H-M   'P 1'
#
loop_
_entity.id
_entity.type
_entity.pdbx_description
1 polymer ?
#
loop_
_entity_poly.entity_id
_entity_poly.type
_entity_poly.pdbx_seq_one_letter_code
_entity_poly.pdbx_strand_id
1 'polypeptide(L)'
;MTTFNDGKPYHGSEAVQDGKLTGATDGTDYFYFFCPMCPDKRLLRLLDYEVRAKEEKHPYADHVDVVAPKGFTLAFKLLCDKCLFTDFVKVSNMGWQGGTHKQALAR
;
A
#
# COMPACT_ATOMS: atom_id res chain seq x y z
N MET A 1 -4.52 -21.12 11.45
CA MET A 1 -4.16 -19.77 10.99
C MET A 1 -4.01 -19.83 9.48
N THR A 2 -4.77 -19.05 8.72
CA THR A 2 -4.54 -18.88 7.29
C THR A 2 -3.30 -18.01 7.11
N THR A 3 -2.34 -18.47 6.31
CA THR A 3 -1.18 -17.65 5.91
C THR A 3 -1.64 -16.63 4.88
N PHE A 4 -1.11 -15.41 4.94
CA PHE A 4 -1.43 -14.37 3.96
C PHE A 4 -1.23 -14.88 2.53
N ASN A 5 -2.20 -14.61 1.66
CA ASN A 5 -2.19 -15.09 0.28
C ASN A 5 -1.95 -16.61 0.12
N ASP A 6 -2.51 -17.41 1.02
CA ASP A 6 -2.32 -18.87 1.07
C ASP A 6 -0.84 -19.28 1.13
N GLY A 7 0.02 -18.42 1.68
CA GLY A 7 1.47 -18.63 1.75
C GLY A 7 2.21 -18.47 0.40
N LYS A 8 1.50 -18.08 -0.68
CA LYS A 8 2.12 -17.88 -1.99
C LYS A 8 2.86 -16.54 -2.06
N PRO A 9 4.01 -16.47 -2.76
CA PRO A 9 4.67 -15.20 -3.05
C PRO A 9 3.73 -14.19 -3.69
N TYR A 10 3.94 -12.91 -3.40
CA TYR A 10 3.09 -11.85 -3.91
C TYR A 10 3.88 -10.56 -4.13
N HIS A 11 3.44 -9.78 -5.11
CA HIS A 11 3.95 -8.45 -5.42
C HIS A 11 2.85 -7.65 -6.09
N GLY A 12 2.92 -6.32 -6.01
CA GLY A 12 1.98 -5.47 -6.76
C GLY A 12 2.28 -5.59 -8.25
N SER A 13 1.27 -5.77 -9.09
CA SER A 13 1.48 -5.86 -10.54
C SER A 13 1.88 -4.51 -11.14
N GLU A 14 2.18 -4.52 -12.44
CA GLU A 14 2.43 -3.31 -13.22
C GLU A 14 1.28 -2.30 -13.16
N ALA A 15 0.05 -2.75 -12.89
CA ALA A 15 -1.12 -1.88 -12.73
C ALA A 15 -1.15 -1.14 -11.38
N VAL A 16 -0.34 -1.58 -10.40
CA VAL A 16 -0.24 -0.98 -9.07
C VAL A 16 1.04 -0.15 -8.88
N GLN A 17 2.10 -0.51 -9.58
CA GLN A 17 3.38 0.17 -9.53
C GLN A 17 3.34 1.59 -10.14
N ASP A 18 4.40 2.36 -9.91
CA ASP A 18 4.66 3.65 -10.57
C ASP A 18 3.53 4.69 -10.43
N GLY A 19 2.81 4.66 -9.30
CA GLY A 19 1.72 5.60 -9.01
C GLY A 19 0.42 5.33 -9.77
N LYS A 20 0.30 4.19 -10.44
CA LYS A 20 -0.92 3.80 -11.18
C LYS A 20 -2.07 3.43 -10.26
N LEU A 21 -1.78 2.82 -9.10
CA LEU A 21 -2.80 2.64 -8.06
C LEU A 21 -3.00 3.96 -7.31
N THR A 22 -4.23 4.45 -7.32
CA THR A 22 -4.62 5.70 -6.64
C THR A 22 -5.67 5.43 -5.57
N GLY A 23 -5.92 6.43 -4.72
CA GLY A 23 -6.91 6.34 -3.66
C GLY A 23 -7.18 7.70 -3.05
N ALA A 24 -8.19 7.77 -2.18
CA ALA A 24 -8.54 8.96 -1.43
C ALA A 24 -9.26 8.58 -0.13
N THR A 25 -9.32 9.51 0.82
CA THR A 25 -10.24 9.42 1.94
C THR A 25 -11.64 9.85 1.52
N ASP A 26 -12.65 9.33 2.21
CA ASP A 26 -14.03 9.82 2.05
C ASP A 26 -14.29 11.04 2.95
N GLY A 27 -15.56 11.34 3.26
CA GLY A 27 -15.93 12.40 4.20
C GLY A 27 -15.53 12.14 5.66
N THR A 28 -14.86 11.02 5.94
CA THR A 28 -14.31 10.62 7.23
C THR A 28 -12.78 10.47 7.12
N ASP A 29 -12.19 9.45 7.74
CA ASP A 29 -10.76 9.15 7.78
C ASP A 29 -10.40 7.81 7.11
N TYR A 30 -11.37 7.10 6.51
CA TYR A 30 -11.11 5.86 5.80
C TYR A 30 -10.48 6.13 4.44
N PHE A 31 -9.28 5.58 4.22
CA PHE A 31 -8.63 5.58 2.91
C PHE A 31 -9.13 4.43 2.04
N TYR A 32 -9.51 4.74 0.81
CA TYR A 32 -9.95 3.77 -0.18
C TYR A 32 -9.01 3.73 -1.38
N PHE A 33 -8.70 2.52 -1.85
CA PHE A 33 -8.01 2.31 -3.11
C PHE A 33 -9.01 2.26 -4.27
N PHE A 34 -8.64 2.84 -5.40
CA PHE A 34 -9.45 2.85 -6.61
C PHE A 34 -8.90 1.87 -7.64
N CYS A 35 -9.80 1.12 -8.29
CA CYS A 35 -9.44 0.12 -9.28
C CYS A 35 -8.84 0.78 -10.53
N PRO A 36 -7.60 0.45 -10.92
CA PRO A 36 -6.95 1.05 -12.10
C PRO A 36 -7.54 0.54 -13.43
N MET A 37 -8.29 -0.57 -13.39
CA MET A 37 -8.89 -1.19 -14.57
C MET A 37 -10.29 -0.66 -14.90
N CYS A 38 -10.97 -0.05 -13.92
CA CYS A 38 -12.34 0.41 -14.09
C CYS A 38 -12.38 1.90 -14.49
N PRO A 39 -13.10 2.29 -15.56
CA PRO A 39 -13.16 3.68 -16.00
C PRO A 39 -13.79 4.61 -14.95
N ASP A 40 -14.67 4.09 -14.12
CA ASP A 40 -15.34 4.78 -13.01
C ASP A 40 -14.58 4.70 -11.69
N LYS A 41 -13.34 4.17 -11.68
CA LYS A 41 -12.46 4.12 -10.49
C LYS A 41 -13.12 3.47 -9.27
N ARG A 42 -13.79 2.34 -9.46
CA ARG A 42 -14.48 1.61 -8.37
C ARG A 42 -13.58 1.34 -7.17
N LEU A 43 -14.16 1.40 -5.97
CA LEU A 43 -13.47 1.06 -4.72
C LEU A 43 -12.98 -0.40 -4.75
N LEU A 44 -11.72 -0.61 -4.38
CA LEU A 44 -11.16 -1.93 -4.14
C LEU A 44 -11.41 -2.36 -2.69
N ARG A 45 -11.81 -3.62 -2.52
CA ARG A 45 -11.98 -4.25 -1.20
C ARG A 45 -10.63 -4.76 -0.70
N LEU A 46 -10.36 -4.57 0.59
CA LEU A 46 -9.28 -5.27 1.29
C LEU A 46 -9.78 -6.66 1.69
N LEU A 47 -9.19 -7.71 1.13
CA LEU A 47 -9.58 -9.10 1.42
C LEU A 47 -8.76 -9.74 2.53
N ASP A 48 -7.49 -9.34 2.65
CA ASP A 48 -6.54 -9.93 3.57
C ASP A 48 -5.41 -8.93 3.86
N TYR A 49 -4.70 -9.10 4.98
CA TYR A 49 -3.55 -8.27 5.34
C TYR A 49 -2.45 -9.05 6.06
N GLU A 50 -1.20 -8.57 5.95
CA GLU A 50 -0.05 -9.11 6.66
C GLU A 50 0.84 -7.99 7.21
N VAL A 51 1.32 -8.14 8.44
CA VAL A 51 2.42 -7.33 8.98
C VAL A 51 3.73 -7.94 8.50
N ARG A 52 4.33 -7.35 7.46
CA ARG A 52 5.56 -7.86 6.83
C ARG A 52 6.83 -7.56 7.60
N ALA A 53 6.83 -6.43 8.26
CA ALA A 53 7.94 -5.99 9.05
C ALA A 53 7.42 -5.17 10.23
N LYS A 54 8.11 -5.33 11.35
CA LYS A 54 7.92 -4.53 12.54
C LYS A 54 9.29 -4.36 13.19
N GLU A 55 9.83 -3.15 13.12
CA GLU A 55 11.14 -2.81 13.64
C GLU A 55 10.99 -1.87 14.83
N GLU A 56 11.80 -2.09 15.88
CA GLU A 56 11.80 -1.26 17.08
C GLU A 56 12.39 0.13 16.84
N LYS A 57 13.21 0.30 15.80
CA LYS A 57 13.78 1.57 15.38
C LYS A 57 13.47 1.83 13.91
N HIS A 58 13.16 3.07 13.59
CA HIS A 58 12.87 3.49 12.23
C HIS A 58 14.17 3.66 11.42
N PRO A 59 14.34 2.99 10.26
CA PRO A 59 15.61 2.99 9.52
C PRO A 59 15.99 4.37 8.95
N TYR A 60 15.05 5.31 8.87
CA TYR A 60 15.30 6.68 8.39
C TYR A 60 15.27 7.74 9.50
N ALA A 61 15.49 7.35 10.76
CA ALA A 61 15.46 8.31 11.88
C ALA A 61 16.36 9.53 11.66
N ASP A 62 17.51 9.35 11.01
CA ASP A 62 18.48 10.43 10.77
C ASP A 62 18.14 11.31 9.55
N HIS A 63 17.08 10.97 8.80
CA HIS A 63 16.68 11.64 7.55
C HIS A 63 15.35 12.39 7.66
N VAL A 64 14.72 12.39 8.84
CA VAL A 64 13.43 13.04 9.09
C VAL A 64 13.47 13.80 10.41
N ASP A 65 12.82 14.97 10.45
CA ASP A 65 12.76 15.78 11.67
C ASP A 65 11.88 15.14 12.76
N VAL A 66 10.91 14.33 12.36
CA VAL A 66 9.99 13.61 13.25
C VAL A 66 10.15 12.11 13.03
N VAL A 67 10.77 11.45 14.00
CA VAL A 67 11.05 10.01 13.93
C VAL A 67 9.83 9.22 14.40
N ALA A 68 9.32 8.33 13.54
CA ALA A 68 8.29 7.40 13.94
C ALA A 68 8.84 6.43 15.00
N PRO A 69 8.09 6.10 16.06
CA PRO A 69 8.59 5.24 17.15
C PRO A 69 8.82 3.79 16.72
N LYS A 70 8.29 3.36 15.56
CA LYS A 70 8.40 1.99 15.03
C LYS A 70 8.49 2.02 13.52
N GLY A 71 9.28 1.12 12.94
CA GLY A 71 9.23 0.78 11.52
C GLY A 71 8.17 -0.29 11.27
N PHE A 72 7.41 -0.18 10.18
CA PHE A 72 6.45 -1.19 9.77
C PHE A 72 6.25 -1.23 8.25
N THR A 73 5.86 -2.41 7.77
CA THR A 73 5.26 -2.60 6.44
C THR A 73 4.02 -3.45 6.58
N LEU A 74 2.88 -2.92 6.15
CA LEU A 74 1.63 -3.66 6.01
C LEU A 74 1.43 -4.01 4.53
N ALA A 75 1.09 -5.25 4.25
CA ALA A 75 0.66 -5.67 2.92
C ALA A 75 -0.83 -5.96 2.93
N PHE A 76 -1.51 -5.59 1.84
CA PHE A 76 -2.93 -5.81 1.66
C PHE A 76 -3.20 -6.52 0.34
N LYS A 77 -4.15 -7.44 0.35
CA LYS A 77 -4.72 -8.04 -0.87
C LYS A 77 -5.98 -7.27 -1.26
N LEU A 78 -6.01 -6.77 -2.49
CA LEU A 78 -7.07 -5.95 -3.05
C LEU A 78 -7.95 -6.76 -4.00
N LEU A 79 -9.25 -6.45 -4.06
CA LEU A 79 -10.18 -7.00 -5.05
C LEU A 79 -11.17 -5.94 -5.56
N CYS A 80 -11.31 -5.81 -6.87
CA CYS A 80 -12.43 -5.11 -7.49
C CYS A 80 -13.64 -6.04 -7.62
N ASP A 81 -14.80 -5.60 -7.13
CA ASP A 81 -16.04 -6.38 -7.21
C ASP A 81 -16.59 -6.50 -8.65
N LYS A 82 -16.23 -5.56 -9.52
CA LYS A 82 -16.79 -5.44 -10.86
C LYS A 82 -15.99 -6.19 -11.91
N CYS A 83 -14.68 -5.96 -11.98
CA CYS A 83 -13.81 -6.55 -13.00
C CYS A 83 -12.96 -7.71 -12.47
N LEU A 84 -13.11 -8.07 -11.18
CA LEU A 84 -12.37 -9.14 -10.50
C LEU A 84 -10.85 -8.94 -10.45
N PHE A 85 -10.36 -7.75 -10.80
CA PHE A 85 -8.97 -7.37 -10.62
C PHE A 85 -8.53 -7.62 -9.17
N THR A 86 -7.51 -8.45 -9.00
CA THR A 86 -6.93 -8.82 -7.71
C THR A 86 -5.46 -8.48 -7.72
N ASP A 87 -5.00 -7.77 -6.71
CA ASP A 87 -3.60 -7.34 -6.63
C ASP A 87 -3.17 -7.07 -5.19
N PHE A 88 -1.94 -6.59 -5.00
CA PHE A 88 -1.33 -6.36 -3.71
C PHE A 88 -0.73 -4.95 -3.62
N VAL A 89 -0.95 -4.29 -2.49
CA VAL A 89 -0.31 -3.02 -2.16
C VAL A 89 0.40 -3.12 -0.81
N LYS A 90 1.44 -2.31 -0.61
CA LYS A 90 2.15 -2.21 0.66
C LYS A 90 2.12 -0.77 1.15
N VAL A 91 1.83 -0.59 2.43
CA VAL A 91 1.97 0.69 3.14
C VAL A 91 3.12 0.53 4.12
N SER A 92 4.14 1.37 3.99
CA SER A 92 5.36 1.26 4.77
C SER A 92 5.87 2.63 5.18
N ASN A 93 6.32 2.76 6.41
CA ASN A 93 7.18 3.87 6.81
C ASN A 93 8.68 3.51 6.74
N MET A 94 9.02 2.25 6.50
CA MET A 94 10.41 1.79 6.34
C MET A 94 10.97 2.07 4.94
N GLY A 95 10.21 2.73 4.07
CA GLY A 95 10.65 3.18 2.75
C GLY A 95 11.01 4.67 2.73
N TRP A 96 11.08 5.27 1.55
CA TRP A 96 11.24 6.72 1.41
C TRP A 96 10.06 7.47 2.06
N GLN A 97 10.34 8.51 2.85
CA GLN A 97 9.35 9.26 3.63
C GLN A 97 9.38 10.78 3.37
N GLY A 98 10.13 11.26 2.37
CA GLY A 98 10.36 12.69 2.14
C GLY A 98 9.85 13.20 0.78
N GLY A 99 9.93 14.52 0.60
CA GLY A 99 9.79 15.16 -0.71
C GLY A 99 8.35 15.21 -1.27
N THR A 100 8.26 15.25 -2.60
CA THR A 100 7.04 15.45 -3.39
C THR A 100 6.62 14.16 -4.09
N HIS A 101 5.35 14.09 -4.53
CA HIS A 101 4.84 12.99 -5.35
C HIS A 101 5.75 12.70 -6.57
N LYS A 102 6.20 13.75 -7.27
CA LYS A 102 7.11 13.61 -8.40
C LYS A 102 8.43 12.93 -8.02
N GLN A 103 8.98 13.23 -6.85
CA GLN A 103 10.21 12.60 -6.36
C GLN A 103 9.99 11.14 -5.97
N ALA A 104 8.80 10.81 -5.41
CA ALA A 104 8.46 9.44 -5.07
C ALA A 104 8.33 8.55 -6.32
N LEU A 105 7.81 9.09 -7.43
CA LEU A 105 7.65 8.35 -8.70
C LEU A 105 8.92 8.24 -9.55
N ALA A 106 10.01 8.95 -9.21
CA ALA A 106 11.25 8.96 -9.97
C ALA A 106 12.32 7.98 -9.45
N ARG A 107 11.96 7.13 -8.48
CA ARG A 107 12.87 6.16 -7.84
C ARG A 107 12.64 4.76 -8.40
#